data_AF-A0AAI8VEQ6-F1
#
_entry.id   AF-A0AAI8VEQ6-F1
#
_cell.length_a   1.000
_cell.length_b   1.000
_cell.length_c   1.000
_cell.angle_alpha   90.00
_cell.angle_beta   90.00
_cell.angle_gamma   90.00
#
_symmetry.space_group_name_H-M   'P 1'
#
loop_
_entity.id
_entity.type
_entity.pdbx_description
1 polymer ?
#
loop_
_entity_poly.entity_id
_entity_poly.type
_entity_poly.pdbx_seq_one_letter_code
_entity_poly.pdbx_strand_id
1 'polypeptide(L)'
;MTPPCRVFPASQLESEIQVNDDGRRRKGGKIDLSACELLSMVQYECKIDHPEASGSPVRCWPVQRWFRRCRDNRGAFTVETTMWEGKTLPVEAEKASKTS
;
A
#
# COMPACT_ATOMS: atom_id res chain seq x y z
N MET A 1 -18.18 1.02 11.01
CA MET A 1 -17.67 -0.36 10.82
C MET A 1 -16.84 -0.37 9.55
N THR A 2 -15.67 -1.01 9.55
CA THR A 2 -14.84 -1.13 8.33
C THR A 2 -15.58 -2.02 7.32
N PRO A 3 -15.77 -1.60 6.06
CA PRO A 3 -16.41 -2.44 5.06
C PRO A 3 -15.57 -3.70 4.79
N PRO A 4 -16.16 -4.80 4.32
CA PRO A 4 -15.42 -5.99 3.92
C PRO A 4 -14.39 -5.62 2.85
N CYS A 5 -13.10 -5.76 3.17
CA CYS A 5 -12.04 -5.59 2.20
C CYS A 5 -11.82 -6.92 1.47
N ARG A 6 -11.98 -6.92 0.13
CA ARG A 6 -11.57 -8.06 -0.68
C ARG A 6 -10.06 -8.17 -0.69
N VAL A 7 -9.56 -9.40 -0.52
CA VAL A 7 -8.13 -9.71 -0.59
C VAL A 7 -7.81 -10.17 -2.00
N PHE A 8 -6.79 -9.58 -2.61
CA PHE A 8 -6.28 -9.94 -3.93
C PHE A 8 -4.76 -9.70 -3.97
N PRO A 9 -4.01 -10.40 -4.84
CA PRO A 9 -2.57 -10.21 -4.94
C PRO A 9 -2.23 -8.84 -5.56
N ALA A 10 -1.13 -8.24 -5.11
CA ALA A 10 -0.69 -6.92 -5.62
C ALA A 10 -0.46 -6.88 -7.15
N SER A 11 -0.26 -8.02 -7.82
CA SER A 11 -0.18 -8.09 -9.29
C SER A 11 -1.49 -7.78 -9.99
N GLN A 12 -2.64 -7.87 -9.31
CA GLN A 12 -3.96 -7.55 -9.85
C GLN A 12 -4.38 -6.11 -9.57
N LEU A 13 -3.52 -5.29 -8.97
CA LEU A 13 -3.87 -3.94 -8.55
C LEU A 13 -4.37 -3.08 -9.72
N GLU A 14 -3.72 -3.17 -10.89
CA GLU A 14 -4.11 -2.41 -12.08
C GLU A 14 -5.51 -2.75 -12.60
N SER A 15 -5.95 -4.02 -12.45
CA SER A 15 -7.31 -4.43 -12.81
C SER A 15 -8.32 -4.08 -11.72
N GLU A 16 -7.96 -4.24 -10.45
CA GLU A 16 -8.88 -4.01 -9.32
C GLU A 16 -9.24 -2.53 -9.17
N ILE A 17 -8.31 -1.61 -9.44
CA ILE A 17 -8.61 -0.17 -9.36
C ILE A 17 -9.65 0.30 -10.39
N GLN A 18 -9.91 -0.49 -11.44
CA GLN A 18 -10.91 -0.15 -12.45
C GLN A 18 -12.33 -0.31 -11.93
N VAL A 19 -12.51 -0.93 -10.76
CA VAL A 19 -13.79 -1.20 -10.12
C VAL A 19 -13.92 -0.33 -8.87
N ASN A 20 -15.13 0.15 -8.60
CA ASN A 20 -15.45 0.89 -7.38
C ASN A 20 -15.85 -0.05 -6.23
N ASP A 21 -16.08 0.53 -5.06
CA ASP A 21 -16.57 -0.14 -3.85
C ASP A 21 -17.91 -0.87 -4.05
N ASP A 22 -18.76 -0.41 -4.96
CA ASP A 22 -20.01 -1.09 -5.36
C ASP A 22 -19.79 -2.33 -6.26
N GLY A 23 -18.55 -2.66 -6.63
CA GLY A 23 -18.23 -3.73 -7.57
C GLY A 23 -18.52 -3.37 -9.04
N ARG A 24 -18.79 -2.10 -9.35
CA ARG A 24 -19.05 -1.61 -10.70
C ARG A 24 -17.80 -0.97 -11.31
N ARG A 25 -17.67 -1.04 -12.63
CA ARG A 25 -16.58 -0.37 -13.33
C ARG A 25 -16.66 1.15 -13.11
N ARG A 26 -15.53 1.78 -12.79
CA ARG A 26 -15.41 3.23 -12.64
C ARG A 26 -15.70 3.94 -13.96
N LYS A 27 -16.35 5.09 -13.86
CA LYS A 27 -16.63 5.98 -15.01
C LYS A 27 -15.48 6.96 -15.18
N GLY A 28 -15.16 7.33 -16.41
CA GLY A 28 -14.08 8.28 -16.72
C GLY A 28 -12.92 7.70 -17.54
N GLY A 29 -13.04 6.47 -18.02
CA GLY A 29 -12.01 5.80 -18.84
C GLY A 29 -11.23 4.75 -18.05
N LYS A 30 -10.23 4.14 -18.71
CA LYS A 30 -9.30 3.22 -18.05
C LYS A 30 -8.29 4.05 -17.27
N ILE A 31 -8.12 3.73 -15.99
CA ILE A 31 -7.13 4.38 -15.12
C ILE A 31 -5.78 3.71 -15.36
N ASP A 32 -4.77 4.50 -15.70
CA ASP A 32 -3.37 4.06 -15.67
C ASP A 32 -2.80 4.34 -14.28
N LEU A 33 -2.53 3.28 -13.52
CA LEU A 33 -2.02 3.36 -12.16
C LEU A 33 -0.66 4.07 -12.11
N SER A 34 0.20 3.83 -13.11
CA SER A 34 1.55 4.37 -13.17
C SER A 34 1.59 5.88 -13.44
N ALA A 35 0.55 6.40 -14.10
CA ALA A 35 0.37 7.82 -14.38
C ALA A 35 -0.24 8.60 -13.20
N CYS A 36 -0.78 7.91 -12.18
CA CYS A 36 -1.27 8.55 -10.97
C CYS A 36 -0.11 9.09 -10.12
N GLU A 37 -0.36 10.20 -9.42
CA GLU A 37 0.60 10.84 -8.53
C GLU A 37 1.06 9.88 -7.43
N LEU A 38 2.38 9.71 -7.28
CA LEU A 38 2.98 8.87 -6.25
C LEU A 38 3.19 9.68 -4.97
N LEU A 39 2.62 9.19 -3.87
CA LEU A 39 2.72 9.73 -2.54
C LEU A 39 3.37 8.70 -1.61
N SER A 40 4.00 9.20 -0.55
CA SER A 40 4.71 8.36 0.42
C SER A 40 4.35 8.80 1.84
N MET A 41 4.27 7.83 2.76
CA MET A 41 4.04 8.09 4.17
C MET A 41 4.77 7.05 5.02
N VAL A 42 5.49 7.50 6.04
CA VAL A 42 6.06 6.61 7.06
C VAL A 42 4.98 6.27 8.08
N GLN A 43 4.72 4.98 8.26
CA GLN A 43 3.92 4.45 9.35
C GLN A 43 4.83 3.71 10.33
N TYR A 44 4.31 3.32 11.49
CA TYR A 44 5.04 2.47 12.43
C TYR A 44 4.29 1.16 12.62
N GLU A 45 4.97 0.04 12.41
CA GLU A 45 4.48 -1.27 12.81
C GLU A 45 5.03 -1.57 14.20
N CYS A 46 4.13 -1.88 15.12
CA CYS A 46 4.46 -2.16 16.51
C CYS A 46 4.09 -3.60 16.85
N LYS A 47 4.99 -4.33 17.51
CA LYS A 47 4.72 -5.65 18.08
C LYS A 47 5.05 -5.68 19.56
N ILE A 48 4.27 -6.45 20.30
CA ILE A 48 4.55 -6.80 21.69
C ILE A 48 5.44 -8.03 21.65
N ASP A 49 6.59 -7.99 22.33
CA ASP A 49 7.60 -9.04 22.25
C ASP A 49 7.14 -10.37 22.84
N HIS A 50 6.49 -10.28 24.00
CA HIS A 50 5.95 -11.40 24.76
C HIS A 50 4.49 -11.06 25.14
N PRO A 51 3.52 -11.23 24.23
CA PRO A 51 2.11 -10.87 24.46
C PRO A 51 1.49 -11.51 25.71
N GLU A 52 2.02 -12.66 26.14
CA GLU A 52 1.62 -13.41 27.33
C GLU A 52 2.17 -12.85 28.65
N ALA A 53 3.25 -12.05 28.60
CA ALA A 53 3.91 -11.52 29.78
C ALA A 53 3.40 -10.10 30.09
N SER A 54 2.88 -9.90 31.30
CA SER A 54 2.51 -8.58 31.78
C SER A 54 3.73 -7.64 31.80
N GLY A 55 3.57 -6.44 31.25
CA GLY A 55 4.66 -5.46 31.14
C GLY A 55 5.67 -5.73 30.02
N SER A 56 5.39 -6.64 29.08
CA SER A 56 6.26 -6.85 27.93
C SER A 56 6.48 -5.54 27.14
N PRO A 57 7.72 -5.27 26.68
CA PRO A 57 8.00 -4.11 25.86
C PRO A 57 7.25 -4.16 24.51
N VAL A 58 6.93 -2.97 24.02
CA VAL A 58 6.40 -2.74 22.66
C VAL A 58 7.56 -2.22 21.81
N ARG A 59 7.90 -2.94 20.75
CA ARG A 59 8.88 -2.49 19.75
C ARG A 59 8.16 -2.01 18.51
N CYS A 60 8.50 -0.80 18.07
CA CYS A 60 7.97 -0.21 16.84
C CYS A 60 9.11 0.07 15.86
N TRP A 61 8.89 -0.16 14.57
CA TRP A 61 9.83 0.20 13.52
C TRP A 61 9.10 0.97 12.41
N PRO A 62 9.80 1.92 11.75
CA PRO A 62 9.23 2.65 10.65
C PRO A 62 9.00 1.73 9.45
N VAL A 63 7.85 1.88 8.80
CA VAL A 63 7.45 1.19 7.58
C VAL A 63 7.08 2.25 6.55
N GLN A 64 7.86 2.34 5.47
CA GLN A 64 7.55 3.21 4.35
C GLN A 64 6.36 2.64 3.56
N ARG A 65 5.29 3.42 3.44
CA ARG A 65 4.11 3.09 2.66
C ARG A 65 4.02 3.99 1.45
N TRP A 66 3.58 3.41 0.34
CA TRP A 66 3.42 4.11 -0.94
C TRP A 66 1.96 4.12 -1.35
N PHE A 67 1.54 5.23 -1.96
CA PHE A 67 0.17 5.42 -2.39
C PHE A 67 0.12 6.10 -3.75
N ARG A 68 -0.82 5.70 -4.59
CA ARG A 68 -1.13 6.40 -5.85
C ARG A 68 -2.43 7.16 -5.66
N ARG A 69 -2.41 8.48 -5.91
CA ARG A 69 -3.61 9.33 -5.92
C ARG A 69 -4.12 9.42 -7.35
N CYS A 70 -5.20 8.68 -7.61
CA CYS A 70 -5.86 8.61 -8.91
C CYS A 70 -7.13 9.47 -8.92
N ARG A 71 -7.71 9.69 -10.11
CA ARG A 71 -8.96 10.43 -10.27
C ARG A 71 -9.88 9.69 -11.24
N ASP A 72 -11.15 9.61 -10.88
CA ASP A 72 -12.24 9.20 -11.74
C ASP A 72 -13.32 10.30 -11.80
N ASN A 73 -14.46 10.03 -12.43
CA ASN A 73 -15.55 11.01 -12.53
C ASN A 73 -16.21 11.37 -11.19
N ARG A 74 -16.03 10.58 -10.12
CA ARG A 74 -16.53 10.87 -8.77
C ARG A 74 -15.54 11.66 -7.93
N GLY A 75 -14.27 11.73 -8.34
CA GLY A 75 -13.26 12.55 -7.69
C GLY A 75 -11.92 11.83 -7.55
N ALA A 76 -11.09 12.34 -6.64
CA ALA A 76 -9.81 11.72 -6.31
C ALA A 76 -10.02 10.54 -5.35
N PHE A 77 -9.23 9.49 -5.54
CA PHE A 77 -9.15 8.35 -4.62
C PHE A 77 -7.70 7.89 -4.48
N THR A 78 -7.41 7.23 -3.36
CA THR A 78 -6.07 6.79 -3.01
C THR A 78 -6.00 5.27 -3.02
N VAL A 79 -4.93 4.74 -3.60
CA VAL A 79 -4.65 3.30 -3.65
C VAL A 79 -3.34 3.06 -2.92
N GLU A 80 -3.30 2.17 -1.93
CA GLU A 80 -2.03 1.73 -1.36
C GLU A 80 -1.28 0.86 -2.38
N THR A 81 -0.05 1.26 -2.71
CA THR A 81 0.79 0.60 -3.72
C THR A 81 2.11 0.08 -3.15
N THR A 82 2.27 0.02 -1.82
CA THR A 82 3.52 -0.42 -1.17
C THR A 82 4.14 -1.68 -1.79
N MET A 83 3.35 -2.75 -1.94
CA MET A 83 3.81 -4.03 -2.53
C MET A 83 3.90 -4.01 -4.06
N TRP A 84 3.27 -3.03 -4.71
CA TRP A 84 3.31 -2.85 -6.15
C TRP A 84 4.59 -2.08 -6.55
N GLU A 85 4.95 -1.00 -5.83
CA GLU A 85 6.20 -0.26 -6.06
C GLU A 85 7.45 -1.11 -5.75
N GLY A 86 7.38 -2.01 -4.75
CA GLY A 86 8.49 -2.90 -4.41
C GLY A 86 8.86 -3.91 -5.52
N LYS A 87 8.00 -4.10 -6.53
CA LYS A 87 8.30 -4.92 -7.71
C LYS A 87 8.89 -4.11 -8.87
N THR A 88 8.70 -2.80 -8.88
CA THR A 88 9.09 -1.90 -9.97
C THR A 88 10.36 -1.11 -9.66
N LEU A 89 10.68 -0.92 -8.36
CA LEU A 89 11.93 -0.29 -7.93
C LEU A 89 13.07 -1.32 -7.84
N PRO A 90 14.26 -1.03 -8.39
CA PRO A 90 15.45 -1.86 -8.16
C PRO A 90 15.74 -1.97 -6.65
N VAL A 91 16.22 -3.14 -6.24
CA VAL A 91 16.68 -3.46 -4.87
C VAL A 91 17.96 -2.68 -4.55
N GLU A 92 17.85 -1.36 -4.37
CA GLU A 92 18.94 -0.48 -3.93
C GLU A 92 18.96 -0.34 -2.39
N ALA A 93 18.23 -1.20 -1.67
CA ALA A 93 18.22 -1.23 -0.20
C ALA A 93 19.07 -2.36 0.41
N GLU A 94 19.45 -3.38 -0.36
CA GLU A 94 20.17 -4.56 0.18
C GLU A 94 21.70 -4.39 0.21
N LYS A 95 22.26 -3.38 -0.49
CA LYS A 95 23.71 -3.18 -0.56
C LYS A 95 24.33 -2.37 0.58
N ALA A 96 23.54 -1.62 1.36
CA ALA A 96 24.07 -0.82 2.46
C ALA A 96 24.46 -1.64 3.71
N SER A 97 24.07 -2.93 3.80
CA SER A 97 24.31 -3.78 4.98
C SER A 97 25.46 -4.78 4.82
N LYS A 98 26.21 -4.74 3.71
CA LYS A 98 27.38 -5.64 3.47
C LYS A 98 28.73 -4.92 3.42
N THR A 99 28.81 -3.70 3.92
CA THR A 99 30.12 -3.04 4.13
C THR A 99 30.13 -2.35 5.49
N SER A 100 30.33 -3.14 6.54
CA SER A 100 30.93 -2.74 7.81
C SER A 100 31.51 -3.98 8.48
#